data_AF-A0A852ZUV0-F1
#
_entry.id   AF-A0A852ZUV0-F1
#
_cell.length_a   1.000
_cell.length_b   1.000
_cell.length_c   1.000
_cell.angle_alpha   90.00
_cell.angle_beta   90.00
_cell.angle_gamma   90.00
#
_symmetry.space_group_name_H-M   'P 1'
#
loop_
_entity.id
_entity.type
_entity.pdbx_description
1 polymer ?
#
loop_
_entity_poly.entity_id
_entity_poly.type
_entity_poly.pdbx_seq_one_letter_code
_entity_poly.pdbx_strand_id
1 'polypeptide(L)' 'MLQIRWRKSSFSSSEDNCIEVAVSQDGMIAIRESDDPSTIITTTPAKLAAFIQGVKAGEFDDFAF' A
#
# COMPACT_ATOMS: atom_id res chain seq x y z
N MET A 1 16.31 -11.96 11.86
CA MET A 1 15.83 -10.89 10.95
C MET A 1 14.38 -10.60 11.31
N LEU A 2 14.03 -9.36 11.63
CA LEU A 2 12.62 -9.00 11.82
C LEU A 2 11.92 -9.11 10.46
N GLN A 3 11.12 -10.16 10.30
CA GLN A 3 10.38 -10.42 9.07
C GLN A 3 9.29 -9.36 8.91
N ILE A 4 9.34 -8.62 7.81
CA ILE A 4 8.30 -7.67 7.44
C ILE A 4 7.01 -8.46 7.21
N ARG A 5 5.95 -8.13 7.96
CA ARG A 5 4.65 -8.79 7.86
C ARG A 5 3.77 -8.02 6.87
N TRP A 6 3.76 -8.50 5.63
CA TRP A 6 2.89 -7.98 4.58
C TRP A 6 1.43 -8.27 4.86
N ARG A 7 0.59 -7.27 4.64
CA ARG A 7 -0.87 -7.33 4.73
C ARG A 7 -1.45 -7.03 3.35
N LYS A 8 -2.15 -8.02 2.80
CA LYS A 8 -2.99 -7.89 1.60
C LYS A 8 -4.37 -7.31 1.98
N SER A 9 -5.01 -6.63 1.03
CA SER A 9 -6.41 -6.20 1.19
C SER A 9 -7.35 -7.40 1.31
N SER A 10 -8.43 -7.28 2.09
CA SER A 10 -9.49 -8.29 2.12
C SER A 10 -10.35 -8.30 0.85
N PHE A 11 -10.23 -7.25 0.01
CA PHE A 11 -10.91 -7.14 -1.29
C PHE A 11 -10.12 -7.79 -2.42
N SER A 12 -8.88 -8.21 -2.16
CA SER A 12 -8.09 -8.99 -3.09
C SER A 12 -8.62 -10.41 -3.16
N SER A 13 -8.86 -10.91 -4.38
CA SER A 13 -9.13 -12.33 -4.63
C SER A 13 -7.88 -13.18 -4.39
N SER A 14 -8.01 -14.49 -4.57
CA SER A 14 -6.89 -15.45 -4.52
C SER A 14 -5.91 -15.35 -5.71
N GLU A 15 -6.07 -14.34 -6.57
CA GLU A 15 -5.24 -14.14 -7.75
C GLU A 15 -4.09 -13.15 -7.48
N ASP A 16 -3.21 -13.03 -8.48
CA ASP A 16 -2.12 -12.06 -8.57
C ASP A 16 -2.69 -10.63 -8.86
N ASN A 17 -1.85 -9.58 -8.85
CA ASN A 17 -2.25 -8.15 -8.99
C ASN A 17 -2.79 -7.47 -7.70
N CYS A 18 -2.31 -7.88 -6.52
CA CYS A 18 -2.77 -7.35 -5.24
C CYS A 18 -1.77 -6.37 -4.63
N ILE A 19 -2.25 -5.20 -4.21
CA ILE A 19 -1.46 -4.30 -3.38
C ILE A 19 -1.31 -4.86 -1.95
N GLU A 20 -0.07 -4.88 -1.48
CA GLU A 20 0.31 -5.30 -0.13
C GLU A 20 1.01 -4.17 0.61
N VAL A 21 0.71 -4.04 1.90
CA VAL A 21 1.29 -3.01 2.77
C VAL A 21 1.96 -3.62 4.00
N ALA A 22 3.05 -3.02 4.45
CA ALA A 22 3.71 -3.44 5.69
C ALA A 22 4.36 -2.25 6.41
N VAL A 23 4.60 -2.41 7.71
CA VAL A 23 5.46 -1.51 8.48
C VAL A 23 6.89 -2.04 8.40
N SER A 24 7.80 -1.22 7.89
CA SER A 24 9.23 -1.56 7.83
C SER A 24 9.91 -1.38 9.20
N GLN A 25 11.15 -1.84 9.32
CA GLN A 25 11.88 -1.84 10.60
C GLN A 25 12.15 -0.42 11.13
N ASP A 26 12.22 0.57 10.25
CA ASP A 26 12.38 1.99 10.55
C ASP A 26 11.04 2.74 10.74
N GLY A 27 9.91 2.02 10.76
CA GLY A 27 8.59 2.60 11.00
C GLY A 27 7.96 3.28 9.79
N MET A 28 8.57 3.17 8.61
CA MET A 28 7.95 3.59 7.35
C MET A 28 6.87 2.58 6.93
N ILE A 29 6.01 3.01 6.01
CA ILE A 29 5.08 2.11 5.32
C ILE A 29 5.70 1.71 4.00
N ALA A 30 5.87 0.41 3.80
CA ALA A 30 6.26 -0.20 2.54
C ALA A 30 4.99 -0.64 1.79
N ILE A 31 4.95 -0.37 0.50
CA ILE A 31 3.88 -0.74 -0.42
C ILE A 31 4.53 -1.48 -1.59
N ARG A 32 3.94 -2.60 -1.97
CA ARG A 32 4.33 -3.36 -3.17
C ARG A 32 3.11 -3.95 -3.82
N GLU A 33 3.30 -4.43 -5.03
CA GLU A 33 2.36 -5.31 -5.70
C GLU A 33 2.87 -6.77 -5.55
N SER A 34 1.96 -7.74 -5.53
CA SER A 34 2.24 -9.17 -5.33
C SER A 34 2.92 -9.90 -6.49
N ASP A 35 2.64 -9.52 -7.74
CA ASP A 35 3.28 -9.98 -8.98
C ASP A 35 4.66 -9.34 -9.25
N ASP A 36 4.94 -8.15 -8.72
CA ASP A 36 6.27 -7.54 -8.64
C ASP A 36 6.68 -7.24 -7.18
N PRO A 37 7.03 -8.28 -6.40
CA PRO A 37 7.36 -8.14 -4.99
C PRO A 37 8.70 -7.46 -4.74
N SER A 38 9.49 -7.21 -5.79
CA SER A 38 10.81 -6.60 -5.74
C SER A 38 10.75 -5.06 -5.77
N THR A 39 9.70 -4.52 -6.38
CA THR A 39 9.47 -3.07 -6.44
C THR A 39 8.71 -2.62 -5.20
N ILE A 40 9.42 -1.94 -4.30
CA ILE A 40 8.87 -1.44 -3.04
C ILE A 40 8.92 0.09 -3.02
N ILE A 41 7.75 0.71 -2.85
CA ILE A 41 7.63 2.14 -2.59
C ILE A 41 7.49 2.34 -1.09
N THR A 42 8.20 3.32 -0.53
CA THR A 42 8.10 3.67 0.89
C THR A 42 7.47 5.04 1.10
N THR A 43 6.68 5.15 2.17
CA THR A 43 6.07 6.40 2.60
C THR A 43 6.05 6.50 4.12
N THR A 44 5.67 7.65 4.65
CA THR A 44 5.48 7.82 6.09
C THR A 44 4.03 7.51 6.47
N PRO A 45 3.76 7.10 7.73
CA PRO A 45 2.39 6.93 8.21
C PRO A 45 1.52 8.18 7.99
N ALA A 46 2.08 9.38 8.21
CA ALA A 46 1.36 10.65 8.03
C ALA A 46 0.98 10.91 6.57
N LYS A 47 1.90 10.67 5.63
CA LYS A 47 1.61 10.83 4.19
C LYS A 47 0.57 9.81 3.70
N LEU A 48 0.65 8.56 4.17
CA LEU A 48 -0.36 7.55 3.81
C LEU A 48 -1.74 7.90 4.38
N ALA A 49 -1.81 8.40 5.61
CA ALA A 49 -3.06 8.87 6.21
C ALA A 49 -3.68 10.01 5.41
N ALA A 50 -2.88 11.01 5.02
CA ALA A 50 -3.32 12.13 4.18
C ALA A 50 -3.82 11.64 2.81
N PHE A 51 -3.07 10.73 2.15
CA PHE A 51 -3.50 10.13 0.88
C PHE A 51 -4.86 9.42 1.00
N ILE A 52 -5.05 8.60 2.03
CA ILE A 52 -6.33 7.91 2.26
C ILE A 52 -7.47 8.91 2.48
N GLN A 53 -7.22 10.03 3.18
CA GLN A 53 -8.21 11.08 3.36
C GLN A 53 -8.58 11.76 2.03
N GLY A 54 -7.60 12.07 1.19
CA GLY A 54 -7.83 12.65 -0.15
C GLY A 54 -8.62 11.71 -1.06
N VAL A 55 -8.26 10.42 -1.12
CA VAL A 55 -9.02 9.39 -1.86
C VAL A 55 -10.47 9.33 -1.39
N LYS A 56 -10.72 9.34 -0.07
CA LYS A 56 -12.09 9.33 0.46
C LYS A 56 -12.87 10.61 0.18
N ALA A 57 -12.17 11.73 -0.04
CA ALA A 57 -12.76 13.01 -0.40
C ALA A 57 -13.02 13.16 -1.91
N GLY A 58 -12.64 12.17 -2.72
CA GLY A 58 -12.76 12.22 -4.18
C GLY A 58 -11.71 13.11 -4.86
N GLU A 59 -10.60 13.44 -4.17
CA GLU A 59 -9.54 14.31 -4.69
C GLU A 59 -8.85 13.74 -5.95
N PHE A 60 -9.02 12.45 -6.21
CA PHE A 60 -8.37 11.71 -7.30
C PHE A 60 -9.37 11.03 -8.25
N ASP A 61 -10.66 11.36 -8.19
CA ASP A 61 -11.69 10.72 -9.03
C ASP A 61 -11.50 11.05 -10.52
N ASP A 62 -10.79 12.14 -10.82
CA ASP A 62 -10.32 12.52 -12.15
C ASP A 62 -9.20 11.60 -12.70
N PHE A 63 -8.82 10.54 -12.00
CA PHE A 63 -7.94 9.50 -12.58
C PHE A 63 -8.70 8.24 -13.00
N ALA A 64 -10.02 8.18 -12.78
CA ALA A 64 -10.85 6.98 -12.99
C ALA A 64 -11.58 6.94 -14.36
N PHE A 65 -11.11 7.70 -15.36
CA PHE A 65 -11.76 7.83 -16.68
C PHE A 65 -11.69 6.58 -17.56
#